data_AF-A0ABD3X867-F1
#
_entry.id   AF-A0ABD3X867-F1
#
_cell.length_a   1.000
_cell.length_b   1.000
_cell.length_c   1.000
_cell.angle_alpha   90.00
_cell.angle_beta   90.00
_cell.angle_gamma   90.00
#
_symmetry.space_group_name_H-M   'P 1'
#
loop_
_entity.id
_entity.type
_entity.pdbx_description
1 polymer ?
#
loop_
_entity_poly.entity_id
_entity_poly.type
_entity_poly.pdbx_seq_one_letter_code
_entity_poly.pdbx_strand_id
1 'polypeptide(L)'
;MKTHLENNCAVDIVPIEETVQTVMEEKIKLHEMEDKEEAFMLGDLGDVINKYKRWVKKLPRVEPFYAVKCNNEHAVLKVLSDLGCSFDCASKSELQMVMNLGVEPCRIIYANPCKQRSYIRYAAKHHVSLMTFDNEEELHKIKDIYYGARLVLRIRPPNDFKILCELGIKFGCHKTKVRPLLETARRLGLNVVGVSFHVGSGCLEASAFAAAIQQARQVFDIGLDLGFDMNLLDIGGGFPGQVSPPISFNEIAEVVNEALDLYFPSDDRIRIIAEPGRYMVASAFTLVANIIAKRYVARDQRGENGEPVSSLSASDEPAIMYYINDGVYGSFNCLLFDHAHDHVTAYIPREPENELTYECSLWGPTCDGIDCINEKTQLPELKVGDWLYFLDMGAYTTVAASAFNGMTQPVRYYFCSADVWLEIYPKEKREETKKIKQRPLHLTSGRIFQETAVTHEKIPDVSSTSKDSKLGTVFTVFRSAWNRIWNQI
;
A
#
# COMPACT_ATOMS: atom_id res chain seq x y z
N MET A 1 1.55 0.32 -22.57
CA MET A 1 1.00 0.09 -21.23
C MET A 1 0.52 -1.35 -21.05
N LYS A 2 -0.70 -1.73 -21.52
CA LYS A 2 -1.29 -3.07 -21.25
C LYS A 2 -0.39 -4.29 -21.45
N THR A 3 0.38 -4.34 -22.55
CA THR A 3 1.34 -5.43 -22.79
C THR A 3 2.48 -5.52 -21.78
N HIS A 4 2.94 -4.38 -21.23
CA HIS A 4 4.08 -4.34 -20.29
C HIS A 4 3.67 -4.58 -18.84
N LEU A 5 2.44 -4.18 -18.47
CA LEU A 5 1.94 -4.33 -17.10
C LEU A 5 1.36 -5.72 -16.83
N GLU A 6 1.19 -6.55 -17.86
CA GLU A 6 0.71 -7.95 -17.79
C GLU A 6 -0.54 -8.17 -16.91
N ASN A 7 -1.34 -7.11 -16.74
CA ASN A 7 -2.47 -7.07 -15.84
C ASN A 7 -3.82 -7.02 -16.59
N ASN A 8 -4.87 -7.46 -15.90
CA ASN A 8 -6.24 -7.41 -16.41
C ASN A 8 -6.93 -6.05 -16.22
N CYS A 9 -6.22 -5.05 -15.71
CA CYS A 9 -6.77 -3.72 -15.38
C CYS A 9 -7.00 -2.86 -16.63
N ALA A 10 -7.82 -1.83 -16.49
CA ALA A 10 -7.91 -0.74 -17.45
C ALA A 10 -6.65 0.14 -17.31
N VAL A 11 -6.01 0.44 -18.45
CA VAL A 11 -4.70 1.10 -18.50
C VAL A 11 -4.61 2.01 -19.73
N ASP A 12 -4.48 3.32 -19.50
CA ASP A 12 -4.55 4.34 -20.54
C ASP A 12 -3.24 5.15 -20.62
N ILE A 13 -2.74 5.39 -21.84
CA ILE A 13 -1.64 6.34 -22.06
C ILE A 13 -2.28 7.64 -22.48
N VAL A 14 -2.13 8.67 -21.66
CA VAL A 14 -2.78 9.97 -21.86
C VAL A 14 -1.86 10.98 -22.58
N PRO A 15 -2.41 11.94 -23.33
CA PRO A 15 -1.72 13.16 -23.76
C PRO A 15 -0.97 13.87 -22.62
N ILE A 16 -0.01 14.72 -22.98
CA ILE A 16 0.85 15.42 -22.01
C ILE A 16 0.06 16.47 -21.23
N GLU A 17 -1.00 17.00 -21.85
CA GLU A 17 -1.87 18.04 -21.32
C GLU A 17 -2.98 17.51 -20.39
N GLU A 18 -3.20 16.19 -20.33
CA GLU A 18 -4.24 15.61 -19.49
C GLU A 18 -3.81 15.51 -18.03
N THR A 19 -4.71 15.92 -17.14
CA THR A 19 -4.50 15.88 -15.69
C THR A 19 -5.33 14.76 -15.06
N VAL A 20 -5.04 14.42 -13.80
CA VAL A 20 -5.89 13.49 -13.02
C VAL A 20 -7.36 13.92 -12.99
N GLN A 21 -7.65 15.23 -13.04
CA GLN A 21 -9.00 15.77 -13.10
C GLN A 21 -9.67 15.47 -14.45
N THR A 22 -8.94 15.62 -15.56
CA THR A 22 -9.45 15.28 -16.90
C THR A 22 -9.78 13.80 -17.03
N VAL A 23 -8.88 12.93 -16.54
CA VAL A 23 -9.11 11.48 -16.51
C VAL A 23 -10.28 11.11 -15.59
N MET A 24 -10.40 11.76 -14.44
CA MET A 24 -11.53 11.59 -13.52
C MET A 24 -12.87 11.94 -14.18
N GLU A 25 -12.96 13.09 -14.83
CA GLU A 25 -14.18 13.51 -15.54
C GLU A 25 -14.56 12.54 -16.67
N GLU A 26 -13.57 11.97 -17.39
CA GLU A 26 -13.82 10.93 -18.40
C GLU A 26 -14.40 9.66 -17.76
N LYS A 27 -13.80 9.17 -16.66
CA LYS A 27 -14.26 7.93 -16.02
C LYS A 27 -15.60 8.10 -15.29
N ILE A 28 -15.91 9.28 -14.73
CA ILE A 28 -17.25 9.61 -14.21
C ILE A 28 -18.29 9.50 -15.35
N LYS A 29 -18.05 10.17 -16.49
CA LYS A 29 -18.95 10.11 -17.65
C LYS A 29 -19.11 8.68 -18.20
N LEU A 30 -18.05 7.87 -18.17
CA LEU A 30 -18.11 6.46 -18.57
C LEU A 30 -19.00 5.64 -17.62
N HIS A 31 -18.87 5.83 -16.30
CA HIS A 31 -19.72 5.17 -15.31
C HIS A 31 -21.19 5.58 -15.46
N GLU A 32 -21.47 6.87 -15.63
CA GLU A 32 -22.82 7.40 -15.91
C GLU A 32 -23.43 6.81 -17.20
N MET A 33 -22.63 6.68 -18.27
CA MET A 33 -23.07 6.08 -19.54
C MET A 33 -23.32 4.56 -19.46
N GLU A 34 -22.67 3.86 -18.53
CA GLU A 34 -22.81 2.42 -18.31
C GLU A 34 -23.83 2.06 -17.21
N ASP A 35 -24.54 3.04 -16.64
CA ASP A 35 -25.46 2.90 -15.50
C ASP A 35 -24.77 2.26 -14.28
N LYS A 36 -23.55 2.74 -13.99
CA LYS A 36 -22.70 2.28 -12.89
C LYS A 36 -22.42 3.40 -11.90
N GLU A 37 -22.49 3.06 -10.62
CA GLU A 37 -22.18 3.97 -9.51
C GLU A 37 -20.96 3.50 -8.70
N GLU A 38 -20.36 2.35 -9.03
CA GLU A 38 -19.25 1.74 -8.28
C GLU A 38 -18.06 2.69 -8.08
N ALA A 39 -17.54 2.76 -6.85
CA ALA A 39 -16.33 3.52 -6.52
C ALA A 39 -15.13 3.04 -7.35
N PHE A 40 -14.24 3.96 -7.72
CA PHE A 40 -13.03 3.64 -8.47
C PHE A 40 -11.81 4.45 -8.02
N MET A 41 -10.64 3.87 -8.27
CA MET A 41 -9.32 4.41 -7.96
C MET A 41 -8.59 4.71 -9.27
N LEU A 42 -8.23 5.98 -9.43
CA LEU A 42 -7.31 6.44 -10.48
C LEU A 42 -5.89 6.29 -9.98
N GLY A 43 -5.01 5.63 -10.74
CA GLY A 43 -3.60 5.44 -10.40
C GLY A 43 -2.66 6.04 -11.45
N ASP A 44 -2.07 7.19 -11.15
CA ASP A 44 -1.04 7.84 -11.97
C ASP A 44 0.32 7.15 -11.79
N LEU A 45 0.69 6.29 -12.72
CA LEU A 45 2.02 5.66 -12.72
C LEU A 45 3.13 6.68 -13.07
N GLY A 46 2.78 7.82 -13.66
CA GLY A 46 3.68 8.95 -13.90
C GLY A 46 4.20 9.57 -12.61
N ASP A 47 3.36 9.77 -11.58
CA ASP A 47 3.83 10.22 -10.26
C ASP A 47 4.81 9.21 -9.66
N VAL A 48 4.49 7.91 -9.67
CA VAL A 48 5.39 6.85 -9.16
C VAL A 48 6.78 6.91 -9.83
N ILE A 49 6.80 7.08 -11.16
CA ILE A 49 8.03 7.23 -11.95
C ILE A 49 8.80 8.49 -11.54
N ASN A 50 8.10 9.62 -11.40
CA ASN A 50 8.71 10.90 -11.05
C ASN A 50 9.21 10.93 -9.59
N LYS A 51 8.53 10.27 -8.66
CA LYS A 51 8.99 10.03 -7.29
C LYS A 51 10.28 9.21 -7.28
N TYR A 52 10.36 8.12 -8.05
CA TYR A 52 11.59 7.33 -8.16
C TYR A 52 12.77 8.15 -8.71
N LYS A 53 12.56 8.89 -9.81
CA LYS A 53 13.59 9.81 -10.37
C LYS A 53 14.00 10.89 -9.36
N ARG A 54 13.05 11.47 -8.62
CA ARG A 54 13.30 12.47 -7.58
C ARG A 54 14.10 11.89 -6.41
N TRP A 55 13.81 10.65 -6.01
CA TRP A 55 14.58 9.93 -5.01
C TRP A 55 16.04 9.81 -5.41
N VAL A 56 16.31 9.20 -6.58
CA VAL A 56 17.68 8.99 -7.10
C VAL A 56 18.44 10.32 -7.22
N LYS A 57 17.77 11.41 -7.59
CA LYS A 57 18.37 12.75 -7.67
C LYS A 57 18.68 13.39 -6.31
N LYS A 58 17.85 13.18 -5.29
CA LYS A 58 17.94 13.85 -3.98
C LYS A 58 18.68 13.05 -2.91
N LEU A 59 18.71 11.72 -3.03
CA LEU A 59 19.44 10.79 -2.16
C LEU A 59 20.33 9.87 -3.03
N PRO A 60 21.31 10.42 -3.77
CA PRO A 60 22.08 9.66 -4.77
C PRO A 60 22.95 8.55 -4.17
N ARG A 61 23.18 8.58 -2.86
CA ARG A 61 23.93 7.56 -2.10
C ARG A 61 23.03 6.46 -1.52
N VAL A 62 21.70 6.56 -1.64
CA VAL A 62 20.73 5.72 -0.92
C VAL A 62 19.83 4.95 -1.90
N GLU A 63 19.99 3.64 -1.94
CA GLU A 63 19.17 2.79 -2.81
C GLU A 63 17.76 2.58 -2.21
N PRO A 64 16.67 2.85 -2.98
CA PRO A 64 15.32 2.63 -2.50
C PRO A 64 14.94 1.14 -2.57
N PHE A 65 14.50 0.59 -1.44
CA PHE A 65 13.81 -0.70 -1.32
C PHE A 65 12.33 -0.42 -1.06
N TYR A 66 11.49 -0.49 -2.10
CA TYR A 66 10.07 -0.19 -1.96
C TYR A 66 9.38 -1.13 -0.96
N ALA A 67 8.72 -0.55 0.04
CA ALA A 67 8.01 -1.30 1.08
C ALA A 67 6.66 -1.83 0.55
N VAL A 68 6.64 -3.07 0.05
CA VAL A 68 5.50 -3.69 -0.66
C VAL A 68 4.19 -3.63 0.15
N LYS A 69 4.31 -3.73 1.48
CA LYS A 69 3.21 -3.57 2.46
C LYS A 69 2.44 -2.23 2.38
N CYS A 70 2.95 -1.21 1.70
CA CYS A 70 2.32 0.11 1.60
C CYS A 70 1.26 0.17 0.49
N ASN A 71 1.56 -0.42 -0.67
CA ASN A 71 0.65 -0.63 -1.79
C ASN A 71 1.22 -1.77 -2.65
N ASN A 72 0.49 -2.89 -2.74
CA ASN A 72 0.94 -4.09 -3.43
C ASN A 72 0.32 -4.26 -4.83
N GLU A 73 -0.21 -3.19 -5.41
CA GLU A 73 -0.79 -3.22 -6.76
C GLU A 73 0.26 -3.62 -7.81
N HIS A 74 -0.09 -4.59 -8.64
CA HIS A 74 0.83 -5.20 -9.61
C HIS A 74 1.47 -4.17 -10.54
N ALA A 75 0.69 -3.16 -10.98
CA ALA A 75 1.17 -2.10 -11.86
C ALA A 75 2.30 -1.26 -11.21
N VAL A 76 2.16 -0.94 -9.93
CA VAL A 76 3.17 -0.18 -9.16
C VAL A 76 4.44 -1.02 -9.00
N LEU A 77 4.29 -2.28 -8.56
CA LEU A 77 5.43 -3.18 -8.37
C LEU A 77 6.18 -3.46 -9.69
N LYS A 78 5.46 -3.62 -10.81
CA LYS A 78 6.07 -3.80 -12.15
C LYS A 78 6.87 -2.57 -12.57
N VAL A 79 6.29 -1.36 -12.49
CA VAL A 79 6.96 -0.11 -12.87
C VAL A 79 8.19 0.15 -12.02
N LEU A 80 8.11 -0.06 -10.70
CA LEU A 80 9.27 0.09 -9.80
C LEU A 80 10.34 -0.98 -10.08
N SER A 81 9.95 -2.22 -10.40
CA SER A 81 10.90 -3.28 -10.78
C SER A 81 11.67 -2.93 -12.05
N ASP A 82 10.96 -2.47 -13.09
CA ASP A 82 11.53 -2.10 -14.39
C ASP A 82 12.43 -0.85 -14.31
N LEU A 83 12.13 0.07 -13.38
CA LEU A 83 12.99 1.21 -13.02
C LEU A 83 14.27 0.82 -12.27
N GLY A 84 14.41 -0.42 -11.80
CA GLY A 84 15.55 -0.88 -11.01
C GLY A 84 15.39 -0.76 -9.48
N CYS A 85 14.22 -0.34 -8.98
CA CYS A 85 13.95 -0.26 -7.54
C CYS A 85 14.10 -1.63 -6.86
N SER A 86 14.67 -1.68 -5.66
CA SER A 86 14.68 -2.90 -4.84
C SER A 86 13.40 -2.99 -4.01
N PHE A 87 13.20 -4.05 -3.21
CA PHE A 87 11.96 -4.27 -2.47
C PHE A 87 12.19 -4.71 -1.01
N ASP A 88 11.50 -4.06 -0.09
CA ASP A 88 11.29 -4.53 1.28
C ASP A 88 10.03 -5.41 1.31
N CYS A 89 10.19 -6.64 1.75
CA CYS A 89 9.12 -7.63 1.92
C CYS A 89 9.00 -8.06 3.38
N ALA A 90 7.79 -8.07 3.92
CA ALA A 90 7.48 -8.47 5.30
C ALA A 90 6.89 -9.89 5.43
N SER A 91 6.53 -10.54 4.31
CA SER A 91 5.84 -11.83 4.29
C SER A 91 6.26 -12.74 3.12
N LYS A 92 5.96 -14.04 3.23
CA LYS A 92 6.12 -15.00 2.11
C LYS A 92 5.36 -14.56 0.86
N SER A 93 4.17 -13.99 1.03
CA SER A 93 3.31 -13.56 -0.09
C SER A 93 3.94 -12.39 -0.84
N GLU A 94 4.51 -11.41 -0.14
CA GLU A 94 5.23 -10.29 -0.77
C GLU A 94 6.50 -10.77 -1.50
N LEU A 95 7.28 -11.67 -0.88
CA LEU A 95 8.42 -12.33 -1.55
C LEU A 95 7.97 -13.03 -2.85
N GLN A 96 6.80 -13.68 -2.85
CA GLN A 96 6.22 -14.31 -4.03
C GLN A 96 5.80 -13.27 -5.09
N MET A 97 5.14 -12.18 -4.69
CA MET A 97 4.72 -11.11 -5.59
C MET A 97 5.92 -10.54 -6.35
N VAL A 98 7.00 -10.13 -5.65
CA VAL A 98 8.15 -9.50 -6.30
C VAL A 98 8.99 -10.48 -7.12
N MET A 99 9.21 -11.72 -6.65
CA MET A 99 9.95 -12.72 -7.43
C MET A 99 9.20 -13.16 -8.69
N ASN A 100 7.86 -13.16 -8.68
CA ASN A 100 7.06 -13.43 -9.87
C ASN A 100 7.20 -12.34 -10.95
N LEU A 101 7.65 -11.14 -10.59
CA LEU A 101 8.01 -10.06 -11.53
C LEU A 101 9.45 -10.19 -12.09
N GLY A 102 10.17 -11.27 -11.75
CA GLY A 102 11.57 -11.44 -12.13
C GLY A 102 12.56 -10.65 -11.26
N VAL A 103 12.15 -10.18 -10.07
CA VAL A 103 13.07 -9.50 -9.14
C VAL A 103 14.06 -10.50 -8.56
N GLU A 104 15.34 -10.27 -8.84
CA GLU A 104 16.45 -11.08 -8.30
C GLU A 104 16.53 -11.00 -6.76
N PRO A 105 16.85 -12.11 -6.05
CA PRO A 105 16.91 -12.14 -4.59
C PRO A 105 17.86 -11.14 -3.93
N CYS A 106 18.85 -10.61 -4.66
CA CYS A 106 19.78 -9.58 -4.18
C CYS A 106 19.17 -8.17 -4.11
N ARG A 107 18.04 -7.92 -4.81
CA ARG A 107 17.22 -6.71 -4.77
C ARG A 107 16.08 -6.80 -3.75
N ILE A 108 16.17 -7.74 -2.79
CA ILE A 108 15.14 -7.96 -1.77
C ILE A 108 15.76 -7.92 -0.38
N ILE A 109 15.16 -7.16 0.54
CA ILE A 109 15.37 -7.28 1.98
C ILE A 109 14.11 -7.89 2.63
N TYR A 110 14.29 -8.91 3.47
CA TYR A 110 13.22 -9.44 4.30
C TYR A 110 13.23 -8.70 5.65
N ALA A 111 12.67 -7.48 5.68
CA ALA A 111 12.83 -6.56 6.80
C ALA A 111 11.80 -6.69 7.94
N ASN A 112 11.09 -7.82 8.03
CA ASN A 112 10.32 -8.17 9.22
C ASN A 112 11.26 -8.69 10.33
N PRO A 113 11.36 -8.07 11.51
CA PRO A 113 12.24 -8.54 12.57
C PRO A 113 11.81 -9.87 13.21
N CYS A 114 10.53 -10.24 13.12
CA CYS A 114 9.92 -11.38 13.84
C CYS A 114 9.25 -12.37 12.87
N LYS A 115 10.04 -13.24 12.23
CA LYS A 115 9.61 -14.06 11.07
C LYS A 115 9.08 -15.44 11.46
N GLN A 116 8.09 -15.97 10.74
CA GLN A 116 7.64 -17.35 10.93
C GLN A 116 8.70 -18.34 10.42
N ARG A 117 8.96 -19.45 11.14
CA ARG A 117 9.95 -20.48 10.75
C ARG A 117 9.74 -21.04 9.33
N SER A 118 8.49 -21.13 8.88
CA SER A 118 8.12 -21.53 7.51
C SER A 118 8.53 -20.50 6.46
N TYR A 119 8.50 -19.21 6.78
CA TYR A 119 8.81 -18.13 5.85
C TYR A 119 10.32 -17.89 5.75
N ILE A 120 11.08 -18.09 6.83
CA ILE A 120 12.55 -18.13 6.77
C ILE A 120 13.01 -19.31 5.90
N ARG A 121 12.38 -20.49 6.03
CA ARG A 121 12.63 -21.64 5.13
C ARG A 121 12.32 -21.31 3.66
N TYR A 122 11.31 -20.49 3.40
CA TYR A 122 10.99 -20.03 2.05
C TYR A 122 12.07 -19.07 1.51
N ALA A 123 12.45 -18.05 2.29
CA ALA A 123 13.53 -17.14 1.94
C ALA A 123 14.86 -17.87 1.67
N ALA A 124 15.20 -18.88 2.50
CA ALA A 124 16.37 -19.74 2.30
C ALA A 124 16.33 -20.54 1.00
N LYS A 125 15.18 -21.16 0.68
CA LYS A 125 14.99 -21.91 -0.56
C LYS A 125 15.15 -21.04 -1.81
N HIS A 126 14.78 -19.75 -1.71
CA HIS A 126 14.82 -18.79 -2.82
C HIS A 126 15.99 -17.80 -2.71
N HIS A 127 17.00 -18.11 -1.88
CA HIS A 127 18.24 -17.32 -1.72
C HIS A 127 18.06 -15.84 -1.32
N VAL A 128 16.92 -15.46 -0.75
CA VAL A 128 16.68 -14.12 -0.18
C VAL A 128 17.43 -14.01 1.16
N SER A 129 18.72 -13.69 1.08
CA SER A 129 19.66 -13.80 2.22
C SER A 129 19.61 -12.63 3.20
N LEU A 130 19.22 -11.43 2.76
CA LEU A 130 19.28 -10.22 3.58
C LEU A 130 18.02 -10.08 4.42
N MET A 131 18.14 -10.04 5.75
CA MET A 131 16.98 -9.98 6.65
C MET A 131 17.27 -9.28 7.98
N THR A 132 16.25 -8.64 8.55
CA THR A 132 16.38 -7.93 9.83
C THR A 132 16.17 -8.82 11.05
N PHE A 133 16.66 -8.39 12.20
CA PHE A 133 16.34 -8.95 13.53
C PHE A 133 16.48 -7.86 14.60
N ASP A 134 15.83 -8.04 15.75
CA ASP A 134 15.97 -7.14 16.92
C ASP A 134 15.98 -7.88 18.28
N ASN A 135 15.99 -9.22 18.26
CA ASN A 135 15.88 -10.06 19.45
C ASN A 135 16.67 -11.38 19.32
N GLU A 136 16.96 -12.02 20.46
CA GLU A 136 17.83 -13.22 20.54
C GLU A 136 17.16 -14.49 20.00
N GLU A 137 15.85 -14.65 20.22
CA GLU A 137 15.07 -15.79 19.67
C GLU A 137 15.08 -15.81 18.14
N GLU A 138 15.08 -14.63 17.50
CA GLU A 138 15.23 -14.52 16.05
C GLU A 138 16.60 -15.04 15.57
N LEU A 139 17.68 -14.74 16.29
CA LEU A 139 19.03 -15.24 15.97
C LEU A 139 19.10 -16.76 16.06
N HIS A 140 18.57 -17.37 17.13
CA HIS A 140 18.50 -18.83 17.25
C HIS A 140 17.68 -19.46 16.12
N LYS A 141 16.51 -18.89 15.83
CA LYS A 141 15.63 -19.33 14.75
C LYS A 141 16.27 -19.23 13.36
N ILE A 142 17.06 -18.20 13.10
CA ILE A 142 17.81 -18.03 11.86
C ILE A 142 18.99 -19.02 11.81
N LYS A 143 19.73 -19.21 12.91
CA LYS A 143 20.82 -20.19 13.01
C LYS A 143 20.37 -21.60 12.63
N ASP A 144 19.20 -22.01 13.10
CA ASP A 144 18.61 -23.32 12.78
C ASP A 144 18.25 -23.52 11.29
N ILE A 145 17.86 -22.45 10.60
CA ILE A 145 17.11 -22.53 9.33
C ILE A 145 17.91 -22.02 8.15
N TYR A 146 18.61 -20.89 8.31
CA TYR A 146 19.33 -20.21 7.26
C TYR A 146 20.61 -19.59 7.81
N TYR A 147 21.54 -20.45 8.20
CA TYR A 147 22.82 -20.05 8.78
C TYR A 147 23.63 -19.05 7.91
N GLY A 148 23.50 -19.13 6.58
CA GLY A 148 24.14 -18.22 5.62
C GLY A 148 23.43 -16.90 5.37
N ALA A 149 22.40 -16.55 6.15
CA ALA A 149 21.72 -15.26 6.04
C ALA A 149 22.65 -14.09 6.41
N ARG A 150 22.45 -12.94 5.76
CA ARG A 150 23.07 -11.66 6.06
C ARG A 150 22.12 -10.85 6.94
N LEU A 151 22.54 -10.52 8.15
CA LEU A 151 21.67 -9.99 9.19
C LEU A 151 21.85 -8.50 9.40
N VAL A 152 20.73 -7.80 9.51
CA VAL A 152 20.66 -6.36 9.77
C VAL A 152 20.02 -6.15 11.13
N LEU A 153 20.76 -5.56 12.09
CA LEU A 153 20.23 -5.31 13.42
C LEU A 153 19.31 -4.08 13.37
N ARG A 154 18.01 -4.28 13.59
CA ARG A 154 17.05 -3.16 13.70
C ARG A 154 17.12 -2.55 15.10
N ILE A 155 17.38 -1.25 15.16
CA ILE A 155 17.45 -0.48 16.42
C ILE A 155 16.22 0.41 16.58
N ARG A 156 15.88 0.74 17.84
CA ARG A 156 14.85 1.73 18.15
C ARG A 156 15.47 3.14 18.05
N PRO A 157 14.99 4.02 17.16
CA PRO A 157 15.49 5.40 17.05
C PRO A 157 15.19 6.20 18.34
N PRO A 158 15.83 7.37 18.53
CA PRO A 158 15.48 8.27 19.62
C PRO A 158 13.99 8.69 19.55
N ASN A 159 13.35 8.83 20.71
CA ASN A 159 11.91 9.03 20.83
C ASN A 159 11.53 10.45 21.32
N ASP A 160 12.43 11.41 21.11
CA ASP A 160 12.28 12.81 21.53
C ASP A 160 11.63 13.69 20.43
N PHE A 161 11.06 13.06 19.39
CA PHE A 161 10.57 13.69 18.16
C PHE A 161 9.08 13.40 17.90
N LYS A 162 8.38 14.28 17.19
CA LYS A 162 6.98 14.11 16.80
C LYS A 162 6.82 13.20 15.59
N ILE A 163 6.14 12.08 15.81
CA ILE A 163 5.92 10.99 14.84
C ILE A 163 4.44 10.58 14.92
N LEU A 164 3.72 10.55 13.79
CA LEU A 164 2.31 10.12 13.77
C LEU A 164 2.14 8.62 14.08
N CYS A 165 3.02 7.76 13.56
CA CYS A 165 2.96 6.31 13.76
C CYS A 165 4.28 5.75 14.34
N GLU A 166 4.35 5.63 15.67
CA GLU A 166 5.49 5.03 16.37
C GLU A 166 5.55 3.50 16.21
N LEU A 167 6.53 3.01 15.44
CA LEU A 167 6.83 1.57 15.37
C LEU A 167 7.72 1.08 16.52
N GLY A 168 8.36 1.99 17.27
CA GLY A 168 9.40 1.70 18.26
C GLY A 168 8.92 0.98 19.53
N ILE A 169 7.61 0.92 19.78
CA ILE A 169 7.03 0.11 20.88
C ILE A 169 7.08 -1.39 20.54
N LYS A 170 6.91 -1.74 19.25
CA LYS A 170 6.80 -3.12 18.77
C LYS A 170 8.11 -3.67 18.22
N PHE A 171 8.94 -2.83 17.61
CA PHE A 171 10.14 -3.24 16.86
C PHE A 171 11.33 -2.32 17.11
N GLY A 172 12.53 -2.89 16.95
CA GLY A 172 13.80 -2.21 17.14
C GLY A 172 14.35 -2.41 18.55
N CYS A 173 15.58 -2.92 18.65
CA CYS A 173 16.18 -3.18 19.95
C CYS A 173 16.52 -1.86 20.67
N HIS A 174 16.27 -1.81 21.98
CA HIS A 174 16.72 -0.68 22.81
C HIS A 174 18.26 -0.64 22.88
N LYS A 175 18.85 0.55 23.01
CA LYS A 175 20.32 0.76 23.03
C LYS A 175 21.09 -0.16 23.99
N THR A 176 20.49 -0.54 25.13
CA THR A 176 21.11 -1.45 26.11
C THR A 176 21.14 -2.92 25.68
N LYS A 177 20.45 -3.31 24.62
CA LYS A 177 20.41 -4.67 24.06
C LYS A 177 21.30 -4.87 22.85
N VAL A 178 21.76 -3.79 22.20
CA VAL A 178 22.61 -3.83 21.01
C VAL A 178 23.83 -4.74 21.19
N ARG A 179 24.71 -4.42 22.16
CA ARG A 179 25.95 -5.17 22.38
C ARG A 179 25.68 -6.65 22.74
N PRO A 180 24.79 -6.99 23.69
CA PRO A 180 24.41 -8.39 23.96
C PRO A 180 23.90 -9.16 22.74
N LEU A 181 23.09 -8.53 21.86
CA LEU A 181 22.59 -9.17 20.65
C LEU A 181 23.70 -9.46 19.64
N LEU A 182 24.62 -8.51 19.44
CA LEU A 182 25.79 -8.69 18.56
C LEU A 182 26.74 -9.76 19.12
N GLU A 183 26.96 -9.80 20.44
CA GLU A 183 27.75 -10.84 21.12
C GLU A 183 27.11 -12.24 20.97
N THR A 184 25.79 -12.37 21.10
CA THR A 184 25.09 -13.63 20.80
C THR A 184 25.21 -14.00 19.32
N ALA A 185 25.01 -13.07 18.39
CA ALA A 185 25.16 -13.36 16.96
C ALA A 185 26.58 -13.87 16.64
N ARG A 186 27.60 -13.28 17.26
CA ARG A 186 29.01 -13.69 17.13
C ARG A 186 29.25 -15.10 17.68
N ARG A 187 28.68 -15.41 18.85
CA ARG A 187 28.71 -16.73 19.50
C ARG A 187 28.00 -17.81 18.69
N LEU A 188 26.91 -17.48 18.00
CA LEU A 188 26.21 -18.38 17.06
C LEU A 188 26.92 -18.50 15.69
N GLY A 189 27.95 -17.66 15.45
CA GLY A 189 28.68 -17.59 14.19
C GLY A 189 27.87 -17.03 13.03
N LEU A 190 26.83 -16.25 13.30
CA LEU A 190 25.97 -15.61 12.30
C LEU A 190 26.64 -14.37 11.71
N ASN A 191 26.29 -14.02 10.47
CA ASN A 191 26.86 -12.88 9.77
C ASN A 191 25.96 -11.63 9.92
N VAL A 192 26.28 -10.78 10.90
CA VAL A 192 25.69 -9.43 10.98
C VAL A 192 26.49 -8.50 10.06
N VAL A 193 25.80 -7.84 9.14
CA VAL A 193 26.40 -7.01 8.09
C VAL A 193 26.02 -5.53 8.19
N GLY A 194 25.11 -5.16 9.09
CA GLY A 194 24.57 -3.81 9.10
C GLY A 194 23.57 -3.51 10.19
N VAL A 195 23.07 -2.27 10.14
CA VAL A 195 22.12 -1.68 11.08
C VAL A 195 20.94 -1.10 10.31
N SER A 196 19.72 -1.30 10.80
CA SER A 196 18.55 -0.58 10.32
C SER A 196 17.82 0.19 11.42
N PHE A 197 17.13 1.25 11.05
CA PHE A 197 16.15 1.90 11.92
C PHE A 197 14.94 2.29 11.09
N HIS A 198 13.89 2.81 11.72
CA HIS A 198 12.75 3.40 11.02
C HIS A 198 12.17 4.50 11.91
N VAL A 199 12.33 5.77 11.53
CA VAL A 199 11.93 6.92 12.37
C VAL A 199 10.44 6.91 12.71
N GLY A 200 9.61 6.44 11.76
CA GLY A 200 8.16 6.31 11.91
C GLY A 200 7.44 6.92 10.71
N SER A 201 6.19 6.52 10.47
CA SER A 201 5.39 7.19 9.42
C SER A 201 4.87 8.53 9.94
N GLY A 202 4.88 9.55 9.09
CA GLY A 202 4.47 10.91 9.47
C GLY A 202 5.41 11.54 10.50
N CYS A 203 6.73 11.44 10.27
CA CYS A 203 7.69 12.21 11.05
C CYS A 203 7.60 13.70 10.67
N LEU A 204 7.46 14.58 11.66
CA LEU A 204 7.29 16.03 11.45
C LEU A 204 8.62 16.80 11.53
N GLU A 205 9.75 16.11 11.77
CA GLU A 205 11.03 16.72 12.11
C GLU A 205 12.18 16.00 11.39
N ALA A 206 12.80 16.64 10.38
CA ALA A 206 13.90 16.02 9.62
C ALA A 206 15.12 15.65 10.49
N SER A 207 15.33 16.38 11.59
CA SER A 207 16.37 16.10 12.60
C SER A 207 16.29 14.69 13.20
N ALA A 208 15.11 14.06 13.22
CA ALA A 208 14.94 12.68 13.67
C ALA A 208 15.75 11.68 12.84
N PHE A 209 15.86 11.90 11.52
CA PHE A 209 16.68 11.07 10.64
C PHE A 209 18.17 11.23 10.96
N ALA A 210 18.67 12.46 11.13
CA ALA A 210 20.07 12.71 11.50
C ALA A 210 20.44 12.07 12.85
N ALA A 211 19.56 12.19 13.85
CA ALA A 211 19.77 11.56 15.16
C ALA A 211 19.77 10.03 15.10
N ALA A 212 18.93 9.42 14.25
CA ALA A 212 18.91 7.98 14.02
C ALA A 212 20.16 7.50 13.26
N ILE A 213 20.66 8.26 12.27
CA ILE A 213 21.93 7.98 11.56
C ILE A 213 23.11 8.05 12.54
N GLN A 214 23.18 9.08 13.39
CA GLN A 214 24.20 9.18 14.45
C GLN A 214 24.16 7.97 15.39
N GLN A 215 22.98 7.52 15.81
CA GLN A 215 22.82 6.33 16.64
C GLN A 215 23.25 5.06 15.90
N ALA A 216 22.90 4.92 14.62
CA ALA A 216 23.30 3.78 13.80
C ALA A 216 24.83 3.67 13.67
N ARG A 217 25.56 4.79 13.56
CA ARG A 217 27.04 4.82 13.57
C ARG A 217 27.62 4.19 14.83
N GLN A 218 27.13 4.58 16.01
CA GLN A 218 27.57 4.02 17.29
C GLN A 218 27.38 2.49 17.35
N VAL A 219 26.28 1.99 16.77
CA VAL A 219 25.99 0.55 16.69
C VAL A 219 26.90 -0.16 15.68
N PHE A 220 27.20 0.51 14.57
CA PHE A 220 28.12 0.03 13.54
C PHE A 220 29.56 -0.09 14.09
N ASP A 221 30.00 0.87 14.92
CA ASP A 221 31.29 0.81 15.63
C ASP A 221 31.36 -0.39 16.58
N ILE A 222 30.31 -0.64 17.37
CA ILE A 222 30.21 -1.85 18.23
C ILE A 222 30.28 -3.14 17.39
N GLY A 223 29.70 -3.14 16.20
CA GLY A 223 29.79 -4.27 15.26
C GLY A 223 31.23 -4.53 14.79
N LEU A 224 31.94 -3.47 14.38
CA LEU A 224 33.34 -3.54 13.96
C LEU A 224 34.24 -4.01 15.12
N ASP A 225 34.06 -3.48 16.33
CA ASP A 225 34.79 -3.90 17.55
C ASP A 225 34.64 -5.41 17.85
N LEU A 226 33.47 -5.98 17.57
CA LEU A 226 33.18 -7.41 17.74
C LEU A 226 33.65 -8.28 16.56
N GLY A 227 34.26 -7.66 15.54
CA GLY A 227 34.82 -8.31 14.36
C GLY A 227 33.77 -8.71 13.31
N PHE A 228 32.67 -7.97 13.20
CA PHE A 228 31.73 -8.08 12.07
C PHE A 228 32.20 -7.22 10.89
N ASP A 229 32.00 -7.72 9.67
CA ASP A 229 32.16 -6.92 8.44
C ASP A 229 30.88 -6.11 8.21
N MET A 230 30.78 -4.98 8.92
CA MET A 230 29.66 -4.06 8.80
C MET A 230 29.79 -3.25 7.51
N ASN A 231 28.90 -3.49 6.55
CA ASN A 231 28.93 -2.96 5.18
C ASN A 231 27.56 -2.44 4.67
N LEU A 232 26.53 -2.41 5.54
CA LEU A 232 25.19 -1.94 5.20
C LEU A 232 24.61 -1.00 6.26
N LEU A 233 24.15 0.16 5.83
CA LEU A 233 23.23 1.02 6.59
C LEU A 233 21.86 1.02 5.92
N ASP A 234 20.81 0.89 6.70
CA ASP A 234 19.42 1.00 6.26
C ASP A 234 18.71 2.09 7.07
N ILE A 235 18.31 3.17 6.41
CA ILE A 235 17.65 4.32 7.05
C ILE A 235 16.12 4.16 7.15
N GLY A 236 15.57 3.03 6.70
CA GLY A 236 14.16 2.69 6.81
C GLY A 236 13.23 3.63 6.02
N GLY A 237 11.99 3.72 6.48
CA GLY A 237 10.94 4.55 5.89
C GLY A 237 10.58 5.78 6.74
N GLY A 238 9.46 6.42 6.39
CA GLY A 238 8.92 7.60 7.08
C GLY A 238 8.81 8.85 6.20
N PHE A 239 9.41 8.81 5.01
CA PHE A 239 9.38 9.89 4.03
C PHE A 239 7.93 10.22 3.57
N PRO A 240 7.57 11.52 3.48
CA PRO A 240 6.23 11.97 3.07
C PRO A 240 5.99 11.68 1.58
N GLY A 241 4.77 11.30 1.22
CA GLY A 241 4.39 11.00 -0.17
C GLY A 241 3.24 11.85 -0.73
N GLN A 242 2.60 12.61 0.14
CA GLN A 242 1.48 13.52 -0.15
C GLN A 242 1.93 14.70 -1.03
N VAL A 243 0.97 15.37 -1.66
CA VAL A 243 1.25 16.60 -2.43
C VAL A 243 1.71 17.75 -1.52
N SER A 244 1.07 17.93 -0.36
CA SER A 244 1.34 19.02 0.58
C SER A 244 1.62 18.51 2.02
N PRO A 245 2.76 17.85 2.26
CA PRO A 245 3.12 17.34 3.59
C PRO A 245 3.59 18.48 4.53
N PRO A 246 3.46 18.32 5.87
CA PRO A 246 3.94 19.32 6.85
C PRO A 246 5.45 19.61 6.78
N ILE A 247 6.24 18.65 6.31
CA ILE A 247 7.67 18.76 6.02
C ILE A 247 7.94 18.16 4.65
N SER A 248 8.76 18.81 3.81
CA SER A 248 9.00 18.29 2.47
C SER A 248 10.07 17.20 2.44
N PHE A 249 9.98 16.32 1.44
CA PHE A 249 11.04 15.35 1.16
C PHE A 249 12.40 16.00 0.87
N ASN A 250 12.44 17.24 0.38
CA ASN A 250 13.70 17.93 0.09
C ASN A 250 14.46 18.26 1.38
N GLU A 251 13.77 18.80 2.39
CA GLU A 251 14.35 19.13 3.70
C GLU A 251 14.88 17.87 4.40
N ILE A 252 14.10 16.77 4.37
CA ILE A 252 14.55 15.48 4.91
C ILE A 252 15.77 14.98 4.14
N ALA A 253 15.77 15.05 2.80
CA ALA A 253 16.91 14.58 2.00
C ALA A 253 18.19 15.40 2.23
N GLU A 254 18.08 16.71 2.45
CA GLU A 254 19.20 17.58 2.78
C GLU A 254 19.81 17.21 4.14
N VAL A 255 18.99 17.09 5.19
CA VAL A 255 19.43 16.64 6.53
C VAL A 255 19.98 15.20 6.52
N VAL A 256 19.41 14.30 5.74
CA VAL A 256 19.92 12.93 5.57
C VAL A 256 21.29 12.94 4.89
N ASN A 257 21.48 13.67 3.79
CA ASN A 257 22.79 13.73 3.11
C ASN A 257 23.87 14.31 4.04
N GLU A 258 23.61 15.40 4.76
CA GLU A 258 24.56 15.97 5.72
C GLU A 258 24.94 14.97 6.83
N ALA A 259 23.96 14.27 7.40
CA ALA A 259 24.21 13.25 8.41
C ALA A 259 24.96 12.02 7.85
N LEU A 260 24.66 11.60 6.62
CA LEU A 260 25.39 10.52 5.95
C LEU A 260 26.83 10.93 5.65
N ASP A 261 27.10 12.15 5.20
CA ASP A 261 28.47 12.62 4.93
C ASP A 261 29.29 12.75 6.22
N LEU A 262 28.65 13.13 7.34
CA LEU A 262 29.31 13.23 8.65
C LEU A 262 29.59 11.87 9.31
N TYR A 263 28.63 10.95 9.31
CA TYR A 263 28.71 9.69 10.07
C TYR A 263 29.05 8.46 9.22
N PHE A 264 28.74 8.49 7.93
CA PHE A 264 29.01 7.42 6.98
C PHE A 264 29.64 8.01 5.71
N PRO A 265 30.81 8.69 5.80
CA PRO A 265 31.45 9.32 4.65
C PRO A 265 31.66 8.30 3.53
N SER A 266 31.72 8.79 2.28
CA SER A 266 31.79 7.95 1.09
C SER A 266 32.97 6.97 1.12
N ASP A 267 32.65 5.70 1.36
CA ASP A 267 33.52 4.53 1.32
C ASP A 267 32.79 3.49 0.46
N ASP A 268 33.43 3.03 -0.62
CA ASP A 268 32.83 2.11 -1.60
C ASP A 268 32.37 0.76 -1.00
N ARG A 269 32.75 0.48 0.25
CA ARG A 269 32.34 -0.72 1.00
C ARG A 269 31.02 -0.54 1.75
N ILE A 270 30.56 0.69 2.02
CA ILE A 270 29.34 0.94 2.79
C ILE A 270 28.18 1.20 1.82
N ARG A 271 27.32 0.19 1.65
CA ARG A 271 26.04 0.34 0.96
C ARG A 271 25.04 1.03 1.89
N ILE A 272 24.30 2.01 1.37
CA ILE A 272 23.23 2.70 2.11
C ILE A 272 21.91 2.45 1.38
N ILE A 273 20.89 2.00 2.11
CA ILE A 273 19.55 1.71 1.59
C ILE A 273 18.48 2.41 2.43
N ALA A 274 17.25 2.45 1.92
CA ALA A 274 16.07 2.90 2.65
C ALA A 274 14.84 2.07 2.27
N GLU A 275 13.78 2.15 3.07
CA GLU A 275 12.50 1.45 2.90
C GLU A 275 11.32 2.40 2.55
N PRO A 276 11.37 3.20 1.46
CA PRO A 276 10.29 4.13 1.14
C PRO A 276 9.01 3.38 0.71
N GLY A 277 7.97 3.43 1.55
CA GLY A 277 6.60 3.07 1.20
C GLY A 277 5.82 4.28 0.67
N ARG A 278 5.17 5.02 1.59
CA ARG A 278 4.24 6.14 1.32
C ARG A 278 4.75 7.11 0.26
N TYR A 279 6.02 7.51 0.35
CA TYR A 279 6.72 8.40 -0.58
C TYR A 279 6.40 8.10 -2.06
N MET A 280 6.53 6.83 -2.46
CA MET A 280 6.44 6.43 -3.87
C MET A 280 5.00 6.45 -4.41
N VAL A 281 3.98 6.38 -3.55
CA VAL A 281 2.61 6.01 -3.98
C VAL A 281 1.48 6.88 -3.46
N ALA A 282 1.61 7.65 -2.38
CA ALA A 282 0.46 8.33 -1.77
C ALA A 282 -0.29 9.25 -2.76
N SER A 283 0.37 10.27 -3.30
CA SER A 283 -0.22 11.18 -4.31
C SER A 283 -0.50 10.53 -5.67
N ALA A 284 -0.01 9.32 -5.92
CA ALA A 284 -0.22 8.61 -7.17
C ALA A 284 -1.65 8.05 -7.30
N PHE A 285 -2.46 8.02 -6.24
CA PHE A 285 -3.83 7.53 -6.32
C PHE A 285 -4.87 8.55 -5.83
N THR A 286 -5.96 8.63 -6.58
CA THR A 286 -7.18 9.39 -6.23
C THR A 286 -8.35 8.42 -6.17
N LEU A 287 -9.06 8.39 -5.05
CA LEU A 287 -10.31 7.65 -4.90
C LEU A 287 -11.48 8.53 -5.37
N VAL A 288 -12.42 7.93 -6.10
CA VAL A 288 -13.66 8.57 -6.54
C VAL A 288 -14.82 7.69 -6.09
N ALA A 289 -15.77 8.27 -5.34
CA ALA A 289 -16.87 7.56 -4.69
C ALA A 289 -18.20 8.29 -4.89
N ASN A 290 -19.30 7.54 -4.98
CA ASN A 290 -20.63 8.06 -5.27
C ASN A 290 -21.44 8.23 -3.98
N ILE A 291 -22.24 9.30 -3.88
CA ILE A 291 -23.19 9.52 -2.78
C ILE A 291 -24.42 8.63 -3.00
N ILE A 292 -24.48 7.52 -2.27
CA ILE A 292 -25.57 6.53 -2.35
C ILE A 292 -26.76 6.84 -1.44
N ALA A 293 -26.59 7.69 -0.41
CA ALA A 293 -27.70 8.17 0.40
C ALA A 293 -27.42 9.55 1.04
N LYS A 294 -28.51 10.24 1.41
CA LYS A 294 -28.51 11.55 2.06
C LYS A 294 -29.57 11.63 3.17
N ARG A 295 -29.28 12.30 4.28
CA ARG A 295 -30.26 12.66 5.33
C ARG A 295 -30.06 14.10 5.80
N TYR A 296 -31.11 14.75 6.31
CA TYR A 296 -31.01 16.03 7.03
C TYR A 296 -31.29 15.77 8.51
N VAL A 297 -30.35 16.03 9.41
CA VAL A 297 -30.51 15.65 10.84
C VAL A 297 -31.24 16.74 11.61
N ALA A 298 -30.70 17.96 11.58
CA ALA A 298 -31.23 19.12 12.31
C ALA A 298 -32.66 19.55 11.94
N ARG A 299 -33.30 18.92 10.94
CA ARG A 299 -34.68 19.20 10.50
C ARG A 299 -35.68 18.06 10.78
N ASP A 300 -35.22 16.89 11.19
CA ASP A 300 -36.11 15.75 11.49
C ASP A 300 -36.73 15.82 12.90
N GLN A 301 -36.30 16.77 13.74
CA GLN A 301 -36.97 17.09 15.01
C GLN A 301 -38.33 17.76 14.76
N ARG A 302 -39.40 16.99 14.94
CA ARG A 302 -40.78 17.51 15.09
C ARG A 302 -41.13 17.64 16.56
N GLY A 303 -41.79 18.73 16.94
CA GLY A 303 -42.34 18.88 18.29
C GLY A 303 -43.51 17.93 18.54
N GLU A 304 -44.01 17.87 19.78
CA GLU A 304 -45.14 17.01 20.18
C GLU A 304 -46.41 17.21 19.31
N ASN A 305 -46.56 18.38 18.69
CA ASN A 305 -47.67 18.75 17.81
C ASN A 305 -47.42 18.46 16.31
N GLY A 306 -46.30 17.83 15.95
CA GLY A 306 -45.92 17.52 14.57
C GLY A 306 -45.31 18.67 13.76
N GLU A 307 -45.31 19.88 14.32
CA GLU A 307 -44.69 21.09 13.75
C GLU A 307 -43.15 20.99 13.68
N PRO A 308 -42.48 21.61 12.69
CA PRO A 308 -41.03 21.75 12.66
C PRO A 308 -40.55 22.52 13.90
N VAL A 309 -39.52 22.02 14.59
CA VAL A 309 -38.93 22.74 15.72
C VAL A 309 -38.23 24.01 15.22
N SER A 310 -38.88 25.16 15.38
CA SER A 310 -38.38 26.46 14.89
C SER A 310 -37.21 27.04 15.70
N SER A 311 -36.86 26.40 16.82
CA SER A 311 -35.66 26.70 17.60
C SER A 311 -34.56 25.71 17.23
N LEU A 312 -33.66 26.13 16.33
CA LEU A 312 -32.36 25.47 16.14
C LEU A 312 -31.67 25.40 17.50
N SER A 313 -31.67 24.24 18.14
CA SER A 313 -30.75 23.99 19.25
C SER A 313 -29.35 23.87 18.66
N ALA A 314 -28.35 24.45 19.31
CA ALA A 314 -26.95 24.25 18.96
C ALA A 314 -26.50 22.86 19.49
N SER A 315 -27.15 21.81 18.98
CA SER A 315 -26.79 20.42 19.20
C SER A 315 -25.72 20.01 18.18
N ASP A 316 -24.81 19.14 18.59
CA ASP A 316 -23.63 18.72 17.81
C ASP A 316 -23.93 17.87 16.54
N GLU A 317 -25.19 17.87 16.07
CA GLU A 317 -25.64 17.11 14.91
C GLU A 317 -25.43 17.92 13.62
N PRO A 318 -24.74 17.37 12.60
CA PRO A 318 -24.50 18.06 11.33
C PRO A 318 -25.81 18.28 10.57
N ALA A 319 -25.88 19.36 9.79
CA ALA A 319 -27.08 19.72 9.03
C ALA A 319 -27.45 18.63 7.98
N ILE A 320 -26.46 17.96 7.41
CA ILE A 320 -26.62 16.91 6.39
C ILE A 320 -25.70 15.72 6.70
N MET A 321 -26.18 14.49 6.50
CA MET A 321 -25.35 13.28 6.42
C MET A 321 -25.32 12.80 4.99
N TYR A 322 -24.12 12.56 4.44
CA TYR A 322 -23.93 11.86 3.17
C TYR A 322 -23.32 10.47 3.43
N TYR A 323 -23.78 9.48 2.67
CA TYR A 323 -23.27 8.12 2.71
C TYR A 323 -22.69 7.81 1.33
N ILE A 324 -21.44 7.36 1.29
CA ILE A 324 -20.74 6.98 0.05
C ILE A 324 -20.47 5.48 0.00
N ASN A 325 -20.12 4.98 -1.18
CA ASN A 325 -19.95 3.56 -1.46
C ASN A 325 -18.54 2.98 -1.22
N ASP A 326 -17.71 3.67 -0.43
CA ASP A 326 -16.48 3.12 0.18
C ASP A 326 -16.36 3.70 1.61
N GLY A 327 -15.70 2.99 2.53
CA GLY A 327 -15.75 3.27 3.97
C GLY A 327 -14.51 2.85 4.76
N VAL A 328 -14.58 2.91 6.09
CA VAL A 328 -13.47 2.60 7.00
C VAL A 328 -13.06 1.13 6.98
N TYR A 329 -13.94 0.25 6.51
CA TYR A 329 -13.66 -1.16 6.25
C TYR A 329 -13.05 -1.42 4.86
N GLY A 330 -13.19 -0.45 3.95
CA GLY A 330 -12.64 -0.43 2.59
C GLY A 330 -11.40 0.46 2.52
N SER A 331 -11.37 1.44 1.60
CA SER A 331 -10.17 2.26 1.38
C SER A 331 -9.85 3.22 2.53
N PHE A 332 -10.83 3.64 3.34
CA PHE A 332 -10.63 4.58 4.45
C PHE A 332 -10.15 3.93 5.75
N ASN A 333 -9.75 2.66 5.73
CA ASN A 333 -9.13 1.99 6.89
C ASN A 333 -7.84 2.70 7.38
N CYS A 334 -7.23 3.52 6.52
CA CYS A 334 -6.12 4.42 6.86
C CYS A 334 -6.45 5.41 8.00
N LEU A 335 -7.73 5.78 8.19
CA LEU A 335 -8.16 6.57 9.34
C LEU A 335 -7.91 5.81 10.65
N LEU A 336 -8.24 4.52 10.69
CA LEU A 336 -8.12 3.66 11.87
C LEU A 336 -6.69 3.14 12.11
N PHE A 337 -5.97 2.78 11.05
CA PHE A 337 -4.68 2.08 11.15
C PHE A 337 -3.45 2.93 10.86
N ASP A 338 -3.61 4.08 10.21
CA ASP A 338 -2.50 4.94 9.72
C ASP A 338 -2.65 6.40 10.19
N HIS A 339 -3.68 6.69 11.01
CA HIS A 339 -4.01 8.00 11.58
C HIS A 339 -4.16 9.13 10.54
N ALA A 340 -4.71 8.81 9.36
CA ALA A 340 -4.81 9.71 8.22
C ALA A 340 -5.84 10.87 8.35
N HIS A 341 -6.35 11.16 9.55
CA HIS A 341 -7.45 12.11 9.79
C HIS A 341 -7.20 13.51 9.22
N ASP A 342 -5.98 14.05 9.36
CA ASP A 342 -5.60 15.38 8.86
C ASP A 342 -5.39 15.42 7.33
N HIS A 343 -5.63 14.32 6.61
CA HIS A 343 -5.28 14.16 5.20
C HIS A 343 -6.43 13.71 4.30
N VAL A 344 -7.54 13.20 4.86
CA VAL A 344 -8.71 12.80 4.09
C VAL A 344 -9.68 13.98 3.95
N THR A 345 -9.56 14.68 2.82
CA THR A 345 -10.48 15.76 2.42
C THR A 345 -11.35 15.32 1.25
N ALA A 346 -12.65 15.53 1.36
CA ALA A 346 -13.60 15.31 0.28
C ALA A 346 -13.64 16.52 -0.66
N TYR A 347 -13.47 16.28 -1.96
CA TYR A 347 -13.58 17.28 -3.01
C TYR A 347 -14.71 16.92 -3.98
N ILE A 348 -15.23 17.91 -4.71
CA ILE A 348 -16.31 17.76 -5.69
C ILE A 348 -15.71 17.97 -7.08
N PRO A 349 -16.01 17.13 -8.10
CA PRO A 349 -15.41 17.20 -9.43
C PRO A 349 -16.02 18.33 -10.30
N ARG A 350 -16.07 19.55 -9.78
CA ARG A 350 -16.46 20.78 -10.48
C ARG A 350 -15.85 22.00 -9.78
N GLU A 351 -15.72 23.11 -10.51
CA GLU A 351 -15.25 24.37 -9.93
C GLU A 351 -16.16 24.84 -8.79
N PRO A 352 -15.60 25.41 -7.70
CA PRO A 352 -16.39 26.04 -6.65
C PRO A 352 -17.06 27.31 -7.18
N GLU A 353 -18.34 27.19 -7.54
CA GLU A 353 -19.24 28.35 -7.55
C GLU A 353 -19.36 28.87 -6.09
N ASN A 354 -19.67 30.16 -5.88
CA ASN A 354 -19.80 30.77 -4.54
C ASN A 354 -21.08 30.29 -3.82
N GLU A 355 -21.15 28.99 -3.57
CA GLU A 355 -22.28 28.28 -2.99
C GLU A 355 -22.26 28.31 -1.46
N LEU A 356 -23.45 28.18 -0.88
CA LEU A 356 -23.59 28.06 0.56
C LEU A 356 -23.18 26.65 1.02
N THR A 357 -22.14 26.56 1.84
CA THR A 357 -21.71 25.31 2.47
C THR A 357 -22.44 25.06 3.79
N TYR A 358 -22.70 23.78 4.09
CA TYR A 358 -23.33 23.30 5.32
C TYR A 358 -22.35 22.42 6.11
N GLU A 359 -22.47 22.39 7.44
CA GLU A 359 -21.80 21.39 8.27
C GLU A 359 -22.43 20.02 7.97
N CYS A 360 -21.60 19.11 7.47
CA CYS A 360 -21.99 17.79 7.01
C CYS A 360 -21.17 16.71 7.73
N SER A 361 -21.70 15.49 7.79
CA SER A 361 -20.92 14.28 8.07
C SER A 361 -20.89 13.36 6.86
N LEU A 362 -19.81 12.59 6.73
CA LEU A 362 -19.57 11.66 5.64
C LEU A 362 -19.37 10.25 6.19
N TRP A 363 -20.14 9.30 5.67
CA TRP A 363 -20.25 7.92 6.14
C TRP A 363 -19.95 6.93 5.04
N GLY A 364 -19.42 5.77 5.40
CA GLY A 364 -19.28 4.63 4.49
C GLY A 364 -20.58 3.83 4.32
N PRO A 365 -20.54 2.73 3.54
CA PRO A 365 -21.73 1.99 3.13
C PRO A 365 -22.14 0.86 4.08
N THR A 366 -21.35 0.56 5.12
CA THR A 366 -21.60 -0.62 5.96
C THR A 366 -22.72 -0.39 7.00
N CYS A 367 -23.26 -1.47 7.56
CA CYS A 367 -24.25 -1.42 8.63
C CYS A 367 -23.65 -1.15 10.02
N ASP A 368 -22.43 -0.61 10.10
CA ASP A 368 -21.71 -0.35 11.35
C ASP A 368 -21.65 1.15 11.66
N GLY A 369 -21.97 1.51 12.91
CA GLY A 369 -21.98 2.90 13.37
C GLY A 369 -20.58 3.53 13.51
N ILE A 370 -19.50 2.74 13.41
CA ILE A 370 -18.14 3.28 13.35
C ILE A 370 -17.68 3.61 11.92
N ASP A 371 -18.49 3.34 10.90
CA ASP A 371 -18.16 3.62 9.49
C ASP A 371 -18.38 5.11 9.13
N CYS A 372 -17.77 5.99 9.92
CA CYS A 372 -17.74 7.42 9.73
C CYS A 372 -16.36 7.83 9.20
N ILE A 373 -16.35 8.58 8.10
CA ILE A 373 -15.14 9.00 7.40
C ILE A 373 -14.74 10.40 7.89
N ASN A 374 -15.71 11.33 7.91
CA ASN A 374 -15.57 12.65 8.51
C ASN A 374 -16.81 12.94 9.36
N GLU A 375 -16.63 13.08 10.68
CA GLU A 375 -17.72 13.49 11.59
C GLU A 375 -18.23 14.90 11.29
N LYS A 376 -17.32 15.80 10.89
CA LYS A 376 -17.61 17.19 10.50
C LYS A 376 -16.79 17.58 9.28
N THR A 377 -17.46 18.09 8.25
CA THR A 377 -16.86 18.67 7.03
C THR A 377 -17.77 19.74 6.44
N GLN A 378 -17.23 20.68 5.67
CA GLN A 378 -18.00 21.73 5.00
C GLN A 378 -18.18 21.38 3.53
N LEU A 379 -19.42 21.14 3.11
CA LEU A 379 -19.78 20.86 1.71
C LEU A 379 -20.98 21.70 1.28
N PRO A 380 -21.11 22.09 0.00
CA PRO A 380 -22.37 22.57 -0.55
C PRO A 380 -23.46 21.48 -0.49
N GLU A 381 -24.68 21.83 -0.87
CA GLU A 381 -25.76 20.86 -0.93
C GLU A 381 -25.65 19.92 -2.16
N LEU A 382 -25.32 18.66 -1.89
CA LEU A 382 -25.18 17.58 -2.88
C LEU A 382 -26.43 16.67 -2.90
N LYS A 383 -26.51 15.80 -3.91
CA LYS A 383 -27.59 14.85 -4.18
C LYS A 383 -27.08 13.41 -4.15
N VAL A 384 -28.02 12.47 -4.05
CA VAL A 384 -27.72 11.06 -4.36
C VAL A 384 -27.39 10.94 -5.85
N GLY A 385 -26.33 10.20 -6.17
CA GLY A 385 -25.75 10.12 -7.51
C GLY A 385 -24.60 11.11 -7.76
N ASP A 386 -24.42 12.15 -6.95
CA ASP A 386 -23.26 13.06 -7.07
C ASP A 386 -21.96 12.33 -6.64
N TRP A 387 -20.85 12.70 -7.27
CA TRP A 387 -19.53 12.12 -7.00
C TRP A 387 -18.68 13.00 -6.07
N LEU A 388 -17.89 12.36 -5.22
CA LEU A 388 -16.83 12.95 -4.40
C LEU A 388 -15.49 12.29 -4.75
N TYR A 389 -14.39 13.03 -4.63
CA TYR A 389 -13.04 12.48 -4.79
C TYR A 389 -12.10 12.85 -3.63
N PHE A 390 -11.09 12.01 -3.43
CA PHE A 390 -10.14 12.06 -2.32
C PHE A 390 -8.72 11.85 -2.85
N LEU A 391 -7.87 12.86 -2.65
CA LEU A 391 -6.46 12.85 -3.06
C LEU A 391 -5.59 12.07 -2.07
N ASP A 392 -4.33 11.80 -2.44
CA ASP A 392 -3.31 11.16 -1.61
C ASP A 392 -3.66 9.75 -1.08
N MET A 393 -4.63 9.07 -1.71
CA MET A 393 -5.21 7.78 -1.28
C MET A 393 -4.37 6.55 -1.64
N GLY A 394 -3.10 6.70 -2.04
CA GLY A 394 -2.30 5.58 -2.56
C GLY A 394 -1.49 4.77 -1.56
N ALA A 395 -1.49 5.14 -0.27
CA ALA A 395 -0.67 4.51 0.77
C ALA A 395 -1.51 3.99 1.93
N TYR A 396 -1.38 2.71 2.28
CA TYR A 396 -2.08 2.05 3.40
C TYR A 396 -3.62 2.11 3.34
N THR A 397 -4.16 2.19 2.13
CA THR A 397 -5.60 2.18 1.83
C THR A 397 -6.03 0.78 1.35
N THR A 398 -6.08 0.54 0.03
CA THR A 398 -6.57 -0.71 -0.60
C THR A 398 -5.83 -1.97 -0.16
N VAL A 399 -4.55 -1.86 0.22
CA VAL A 399 -3.71 -2.98 0.71
C VAL A 399 -4.24 -3.62 2.00
N ALA A 400 -4.99 -2.85 2.80
CA ALA A 400 -5.57 -3.30 4.07
C ALA A 400 -7.12 -3.33 4.04
N ALA A 401 -7.73 -2.98 2.90
CA ALA A 401 -9.18 -2.99 2.71
C ALA A 401 -9.77 -4.40 2.76
N SER A 402 -10.91 -4.54 3.42
CA SER A 402 -11.65 -5.80 3.60
C SER A 402 -12.92 -5.85 2.75
N ALA A 403 -13.52 -7.03 2.61
CA ALA A 403 -14.86 -7.21 2.02
C ALA A 403 -15.96 -7.33 3.10
N PHE A 404 -15.86 -6.53 4.18
CA PHE A 404 -16.87 -6.53 5.23
C PHE A 404 -18.23 -6.11 4.68
N ASN A 405 -19.30 -6.73 5.21
CA ASN A 405 -20.67 -6.65 4.67
C ASN A 405 -20.82 -7.08 3.18
N GLY A 406 -19.79 -7.66 2.56
CA GLY A 406 -19.80 -8.06 1.15
C GLY A 406 -19.47 -6.94 0.17
N MET A 407 -19.05 -5.77 0.67
CA MET A 407 -18.67 -4.63 -0.18
C MET A 407 -17.41 -4.97 -0.99
N THR A 408 -17.41 -4.63 -2.27
CA THR A 408 -16.26 -4.82 -3.17
C THR A 408 -15.27 -3.67 -3.06
N GLN A 409 -13.98 -3.95 -3.25
CA GLN A 409 -12.98 -2.87 -3.35
C GLN A 409 -13.18 -2.06 -4.66
N PRO A 410 -12.82 -0.76 -4.68
CA PRO A 410 -12.91 0.08 -5.87
C PRO A 410 -12.20 -0.49 -7.10
N VAL A 411 -12.73 -0.24 -8.31
CA VAL A 411 -12.11 -0.62 -9.59
C VAL A 411 -10.85 0.22 -9.86
N ARG A 412 -9.81 -0.34 -10.49
CA ARG A 412 -8.51 0.34 -10.70
C ARG A 412 -8.35 0.74 -12.16
N TYR A 413 -8.21 2.04 -12.40
CA TYR A 413 -7.84 2.63 -13.69
C TYR A 413 -6.44 3.24 -13.58
N TYR A 414 -5.45 2.66 -14.27
CA TYR A 414 -4.11 3.24 -14.29
C TYR A 414 -3.92 4.13 -15.51
N PHE A 415 -3.22 5.24 -15.33
CA PHE A 415 -2.80 6.08 -16.43
C PHE A 415 -1.34 6.54 -16.27
N CYS A 416 -0.77 7.04 -17.36
CA CYS A 416 0.54 7.68 -17.37
C CYS A 416 0.63 8.58 -18.60
N SER A 417 1.24 9.76 -18.45
CA SER A 417 1.48 10.66 -19.59
C SER A 417 2.43 10.00 -20.61
N ALA A 418 2.19 10.28 -21.89
CA ALA A 418 2.91 9.63 -22.98
C ALA A 418 4.43 9.88 -22.96
N ASP A 419 4.88 11.06 -22.55
CA ASP A 419 6.29 11.42 -22.43
C ASP A 419 6.99 10.61 -21.33
N VAL A 420 6.41 10.56 -20.13
CA VAL A 420 6.95 9.81 -18.98
C VAL A 420 6.94 8.31 -19.24
N TRP A 421 5.88 7.77 -19.86
CA TRP A 421 5.80 6.35 -20.21
C TRP A 421 6.85 5.95 -21.26
N LEU A 422 7.04 6.77 -22.30
CA LEU A 422 7.96 6.46 -23.41
C LEU A 422 9.43 6.64 -23.05
N GLU A 423 9.77 7.34 -21.97
CA GLU A 423 11.13 7.42 -21.44
C GLU A 423 11.62 6.06 -20.90
N ILE A 424 10.74 5.29 -20.24
CA ILE A 424 11.05 3.96 -19.69
C ILE A 424 10.80 2.86 -20.73
N TYR A 425 9.69 2.96 -21.47
CA TYR A 425 9.25 1.96 -22.45
C TYR A 425 9.27 2.58 -23.85
N PRO A 426 10.46 2.87 -24.41
CA PRO A 426 10.56 3.44 -25.74
C PRO A 426 9.90 2.51 -26.75
N LYS A 427 9.16 3.09 -27.71
CA LYS A 427 8.61 2.32 -28.83
C LYS A 427 9.78 1.69 -29.60
N GLU A 428 9.85 0.37 -29.60
CA GLU A 428 10.69 -0.37 -30.53
C GLU A 428 10.45 0.17 -31.94
N LYS A 429 11.51 0.52 -32.66
CA LYS A 429 11.41 0.79 -34.09
C LYS A 429 10.95 -0.50 -34.74
N ARG A 430 9.67 -0.56 -35.12
CA ARG A 430 9.19 -1.60 -36.04
C ARG A 430 10.05 -1.53 -37.29
N GLU A 431 10.96 -2.49 -37.45
CA GLU A 431 11.47 -2.81 -38.76
C GLU A 431 10.26 -3.11 -39.65
N GLU A 432 10.21 -2.53 -40.85
CA GLU A 432 9.10 -2.72 -41.78
C GLU A 432 9.08 -4.17 -42.30
N THR A 433 8.54 -5.07 -41.49
CA THR A 433 8.33 -6.47 -41.87
C THR A 433 7.32 -6.47 -43.02
N LYS A 434 7.83 -6.85 -44.21
CA LYS A 434 7.17 -6.68 -45.51
C LYS A 434 5.68 -7.03 -45.47
N LYS A 435 4.84 -6.10 -45.93
CA LYS A 435 3.37 -6.20 -46.07
C LYS A 435 2.90 -7.61 -46.51
N ILE A 436 2.46 -8.42 -45.56
CA ILE A 436 1.55 -9.54 -45.85
C ILE A 436 0.14 -8.97 -45.88
N LYS A 437 -0.46 -8.88 -47.08
CA LYS A 437 -1.86 -8.49 -47.23
C LYS A 437 -2.76 -9.62 -46.71
N GLN A 438 -3.49 -9.38 -45.63
CA GLN A 438 -4.72 -10.13 -45.33
C GLN A 438 -5.92 -9.16 -45.20
N ARG A 439 -7.09 -9.66 -45.61
CA ARG A 439 -8.28 -8.86 -45.92
C ARG A 439 -9.12 -8.54 -44.67
N PRO A 440 -10.03 -7.55 -44.72
CA PRO A 440 -10.95 -7.28 -43.62
C PRO A 440 -11.90 -8.45 -43.38
N LEU A 441 -12.14 -8.81 -42.12
CA LEU A 441 -13.27 -9.64 -41.76
C LEU A 441 -14.55 -8.79 -41.72
N HIS A 442 -15.52 -9.14 -42.57
CA HIS A 442 -16.88 -8.64 -42.42
C HIS A 442 -17.62 -9.40 -41.32
N LEU A 443 -18.36 -8.67 -40.49
CA LEU A 443 -19.42 -9.23 -39.66
C LEU A 443 -20.57 -9.74 -40.54
N THR A 444 -20.93 -11.01 -40.42
CA THR A 444 -22.26 -11.51 -40.80
C THR A 444 -22.73 -12.58 -39.82
N SER A 445 -24.00 -12.49 -39.47
CA SER A 445 -24.72 -13.39 -38.58
C SER A 445 -25.34 -14.57 -39.36
N GLY A 446 -25.67 -15.67 -38.67
CA GLY A 446 -26.69 -16.62 -39.17
C GLY A 446 -26.37 -18.12 -39.11
N ARG A 447 -26.97 -18.79 -38.12
CA ARG A 447 -27.55 -20.16 -38.13
C ARG A 447 -26.85 -21.32 -38.89
N ILE A 448 -26.37 -22.28 -38.10
CA ILE A 448 -26.71 -23.74 -38.09
C ILE A 448 -26.93 -24.45 -39.44
N PHE A 449 -26.14 -25.51 -39.69
CA PHE A 449 -26.66 -26.85 -40.03
C PHE A 449 -25.67 -27.96 -39.59
N GLN A 450 -26.21 -29.16 -39.30
CA GLN A 450 -25.46 -30.37 -38.97
C GLN A 450 -24.99 -31.09 -40.25
N GLU A 451 -23.87 -31.81 -40.22
CA GLU A 451 -23.91 -33.29 -40.40
C GLU A 451 -22.60 -34.04 -40.07
N THR A 452 -22.82 -35.31 -39.72
CA THR A 452 -21.97 -36.44 -39.37
C THR A 452 -20.58 -36.62 -40.00
N ALA A 453 -19.64 -37.12 -39.17
CA ALA A 453 -18.84 -38.32 -39.49
C ALA A 453 -18.36 -39.04 -38.19
N VAL A 454 -18.27 -40.37 -38.24
CA VAL A 454 -18.02 -41.27 -37.10
C VAL A 454 -16.61 -41.87 -37.16
N THR A 455 -15.93 -42.04 -36.02
CA THR A 455 -15.16 -43.26 -35.69
C THR A 455 -14.95 -43.44 -34.19
N HIS A 456 -14.97 -44.68 -33.72
CA HIS A 456 -14.91 -45.10 -32.31
C HIS A 456 -13.49 -45.44 -31.84
N GLU A 457 -13.23 -45.32 -30.53
CA GLU A 457 -12.81 -46.41 -29.61
C GLU A 457 -12.66 -45.84 -28.18
N LYS A 458 -13.62 -46.06 -27.27
CA LYS A 458 -13.78 -47.20 -26.33
C LYS A 458 -12.85 -47.19 -25.10
N ILE A 459 -13.42 -46.67 -24.01
CA ILE A 459 -13.05 -46.91 -22.61
C ILE A 459 -13.50 -48.32 -22.17
N PRO A 460 -12.79 -49.01 -21.27
CA PRO A 460 -13.37 -50.01 -20.38
C PRO A 460 -13.64 -49.41 -18.98
N ASP A 461 -14.88 -49.52 -18.53
CA ASP A 461 -15.38 -49.10 -17.21
C ASP A 461 -15.40 -50.30 -16.26
N VAL A 462 -15.17 -50.08 -14.96
CA VAL A 462 -15.36 -51.09 -13.90
C VAL A 462 -15.97 -50.43 -12.66
N SER A 463 -17.24 -50.72 -12.43
CA SER A 463 -18.06 -50.16 -11.34
C SER A 463 -18.20 -51.08 -10.13
N SER A 464 -18.59 -50.50 -8.98
CA SER A 464 -19.05 -51.15 -7.72
C SER A 464 -17.96 -51.80 -6.85
N THR A 465 -17.98 -51.80 -5.51
CA THR A 465 -18.92 -51.30 -4.47
C THR A 465 -18.15 -50.42 -3.45
N SER A 466 -18.71 -49.76 -2.42
CA SER A 466 -20.01 -49.87 -1.71
C SER A 466 -20.50 -48.52 -1.14
N LYS A 467 -21.48 -48.56 -0.23
CA LYS A 467 -21.84 -47.47 0.70
C LYS A 467 -21.01 -47.59 1.99
N ASP A 468 -20.73 -46.48 2.68
CA ASP A 468 -21.31 -46.24 4.01
C ASP A 468 -21.10 -44.81 4.56
N SER A 469 -21.97 -44.45 5.51
CA SER A 469 -22.20 -43.09 6.02
C SER A 469 -21.14 -42.59 7.02
N LYS A 470 -20.82 -41.29 6.96
CA LYS A 470 -20.46 -40.44 8.13
C LYS A 470 -20.50 -38.94 7.78
N LEU A 471 -21.69 -38.37 7.77
CA LEU A 471 -21.92 -36.92 7.69
C LEU A 471 -22.59 -36.49 9.00
N GLY A 472 -21.79 -35.94 9.92
CA GLY A 472 -22.22 -35.54 11.26
C GLY A 472 -21.03 -35.31 12.19
N THR A 473 -21.14 -34.29 13.05
CA THR A 473 -20.18 -33.93 14.12
C THR A 473 -18.95 -33.08 13.73
N VAL A 474 -19.17 -31.88 13.18
CA VAL A 474 -18.25 -30.72 13.35
C VAL A 474 -19.02 -29.40 13.55
N PHE A 475 -20.09 -29.41 14.37
CA PHE A 475 -20.92 -28.22 14.62
C PHE A 475 -21.31 -28.02 16.11
N THR A 476 -20.40 -28.33 17.04
CA THR A 476 -20.67 -28.19 18.49
C THR A 476 -19.46 -27.75 19.33
N VAL A 477 -18.66 -26.78 18.86
CA VAL A 477 -17.60 -26.15 19.69
C VAL A 477 -17.69 -24.61 19.69
N PHE A 478 -18.12 -23.97 18.59
CA PHE A 478 -18.11 -22.50 18.49
C PHE A 478 -19.26 -21.74 19.18
N ARG A 479 -20.23 -22.43 19.81
CA ARG A 479 -21.38 -21.78 20.46
C ARG A 479 -21.26 -21.56 21.97
N SER A 480 -20.11 -21.92 22.58
CA SER A 480 -19.88 -21.82 24.04
C SER A 480 -18.98 -20.65 24.48
N ALA A 481 -18.29 -19.97 23.55
CA ALA A 481 -17.35 -18.90 23.87
C ALA A 481 -17.94 -17.48 23.76
N TRP A 482 -19.00 -17.30 22.95
CA TRP A 482 -19.54 -15.98 22.60
C TRP A 482 -20.38 -15.34 23.74
N ASN A 483 -21.08 -16.14 24.55
CA ASN A 483 -22.01 -15.64 25.58
C ASN A 483 -21.38 -15.37 26.96
N ARG A 484 -20.06 -15.15 27.05
CA ARG A 484 -19.37 -14.86 28.33
C ARG A 484 -18.66 -13.52 28.41
N ILE A 485 -18.67 -12.70 27.36
CA ILE A 485 -17.95 -11.42 27.32
C ILE A 485 -18.88 -10.20 27.40
N TRP A 486 -20.18 -10.34 27.10
CA TRP A 486 -21.13 -9.21 27.08
C TRP A 486 -22.00 -9.06 28.35
N ASN A 487 -21.44 -9.28 29.54
CA ASN A 487 -22.19 -9.11 30.80
C ASN A 487 -21.37 -8.59 31.99
N GLN A 488 -20.09 -8.25 31.79
CA GLN A 488 -19.26 -7.54 32.78
C GLN A 488 -18.19 -6.68 32.08
N ILE A 489 -18.61 -5.50 31.60
CA ILE A 489 -17.93 -4.18 31.54
C ILE A 489 -18.83 -3.26 30.72
#